data_AF-A0A535YU29-F1
#
_entry.id   AF-A0A535YU29-F1
#
_cell.length_a   1.000
_cell.length_b   1.000
_cell.length_c   1.000
_cell.angle_alpha   90.00
_cell.angle_beta   90.00
_cell.angle_gamma   90.00
#
_symmetry.space_group_name_H-M   'P 1'
#
loop_
_entity.id
_entity.type
_entity.pdbx_description
1 polymer ?
#
loop_
_entity_poly.entity_id
_entity_poly.type
_entity_poly.pdbx_seq_one_letter_code
_entity_poly.pdbx_strand_id
1 'polypeptide(L)'
;MPWKSTTTSSPFTRTSMFPPTSWSASASVSSDGLIVLGVDPGLADTGYGAVRRQTGRLSLITSGTLKTPANLSEPQRLKILAQQLRALLAELRPEAAAFEQLFFSKNVRTAMAVGQARGVALVCAVEAGAEV
;
A
#
# COMPACT_ATOMS: atom_id res chain seq x y z
N MET A 1 -37.81 47.69 21.84
CA MET A 1 -36.34 47.49 21.90
C MET A 1 -35.88 46.99 20.53
N PRO A 2 -35.34 47.84 19.63
CA PRO A 2 -34.92 47.41 18.29
C PRO A 2 -33.42 47.10 18.30
N TRP A 3 -33.04 45.90 17.87
CA TRP A 3 -31.65 45.57 17.53
C TRP A 3 -31.51 45.60 16.00
N LYS A 4 -30.50 46.34 15.53
CA LYS A 4 -30.19 46.57 14.13
C LYS A 4 -29.38 45.40 13.55
N SER A 5 -29.70 45.11 12.30
CA SER A 5 -29.03 44.28 11.30
C SER A 5 -27.50 44.42 11.22
N THR A 6 -26.82 43.29 10.95
CA THR A 6 -25.63 43.28 10.09
C THR A 6 -25.67 42.07 9.16
N THR A 7 -25.88 42.37 7.89
CA THR A 7 -25.63 41.52 6.73
C THR A 7 -24.13 41.48 6.46
N THR A 8 -23.55 40.29 6.34
CA THR A 8 -22.28 40.11 5.60
C THR A 8 -22.43 38.91 4.69
N SER A 9 -22.73 39.18 3.42
CA SER A 9 -22.59 38.26 2.31
C SER A 9 -21.11 38.18 1.92
N SER A 10 -20.49 37.02 2.09
CA SER A 10 -19.23 36.68 1.41
C SER A 10 -19.54 35.81 0.19
N PRO A 11 -19.15 36.22 -1.03
CA PRO A 11 -19.21 35.35 -2.18
C PRO A 11 -17.96 34.46 -2.17
N PHE A 12 -18.10 33.19 -1.80
CA PHE A 12 -17.02 32.24 -2.00
C PHE A 12 -16.98 31.83 -3.48
N THR A 13 -16.08 32.47 -4.20
CA THR A 13 -15.85 32.35 -5.63
C THR A 13 -15.47 30.93 -6.03
N ARG A 14 -16.02 30.53 -7.18
CA ARG A 14 -15.76 29.30 -7.93
C ARG A 14 -14.29 29.17 -8.38
N THR A 15 -13.82 27.92 -8.36
CA THR A 15 -12.95 27.29 -9.38
C THR A 15 -11.45 27.64 -9.41
N SER A 16 -10.68 26.57 -9.63
CA SER A 16 -9.35 26.50 -10.28
C SER A 16 -8.13 26.77 -9.40
N MET A 17 -7.47 25.69 -8.99
CA MET A 17 -6.06 25.46 -9.33
C MET A 17 -5.69 24.00 -9.00
N PHE A 18 -6.17 23.07 -9.82
CA PHE A 18 -5.33 21.90 -10.12
C PHE A 18 -4.18 22.44 -10.96
N PRO A 19 -2.90 22.15 -10.64
CA PRO A 19 -1.83 22.44 -11.58
C PRO A 19 -2.11 21.66 -12.87
N PRO A 20 -1.86 22.25 -14.06
CA PRO A 20 -1.97 21.52 -15.31
C PRO A 20 -1.04 20.31 -15.26
N THR A 21 -1.60 19.16 -15.60
CA THR A 21 -0.89 17.94 -15.97
C THR A 21 0.06 18.25 -17.13
N SER A 22 1.30 18.57 -16.80
CA SER A 22 2.45 18.31 -17.65
C SER A 22 3.42 17.47 -16.84
N TRP A 23 3.24 16.14 -16.89
CA TRP A 23 4.36 15.25 -16.64
C TRP A 23 5.42 15.66 -17.69
N SER A 24 6.49 16.32 -17.26
CA SER A 24 7.66 16.47 -18.12
C SER A 24 8.30 15.09 -18.16
N ALA A 25 8.26 14.46 -19.34
CA ALA A 25 8.96 13.22 -19.64
C ALA A 25 10.48 13.42 -19.59
N SER A 26 11.01 13.64 -18.39
CA SER A 26 12.44 13.75 -18.12
C SER A 26 12.82 13.19 -16.75
N ALA A 27 12.02 12.26 -16.21
CA ALA A 27 12.57 11.28 -15.30
C ALA A 27 13.34 10.30 -16.18
N SER A 28 14.67 10.29 -16.08
CA SER A 28 15.49 9.19 -16.60
C SER A 28 14.92 7.90 -16.02
N VAL A 29 14.16 7.16 -16.81
CA VAL A 29 13.77 5.80 -16.45
C VAL A 29 15.07 5.05 -16.29
N SER A 30 15.40 4.72 -15.04
CA SER A 30 16.56 3.91 -14.70
C SER A 30 16.56 2.68 -15.61
N SER A 31 17.70 2.41 -16.24
CA SER A 31 17.87 1.28 -17.18
C SER A 31 17.51 -0.09 -16.57
N ASP A 32 17.32 -0.14 -15.25
CA ASP A 32 17.04 -1.34 -14.47
C ASP A 32 15.55 -1.78 -14.50
N GLY A 33 14.64 -0.95 -15.00
CA GLY A 33 13.21 -1.27 -15.11
C GLY A 33 12.46 -1.23 -13.77
N LEU A 34 11.14 -1.07 -13.84
CA LEU A 34 10.29 -0.82 -12.67
C LEU A 34 9.84 -2.14 -12.02
N ILE A 35 10.02 -2.27 -10.72
CA ILE A 35 9.63 -3.40 -9.88
C ILE A 35 8.31 -3.10 -9.16
N VAL A 36 7.30 -3.94 -9.40
CA VAL A 36 6.02 -3.89 -8.66
C VAL A 36 5.90 -5.14 -7.80
N LEU A 37 5.52 -4.97 -6.54
CA LEU A 37 5.19 -6.04 -5.61
C LEU A 37 3.66 -6.18 -5.49
N GLY A 38 3.14 -7.38 -5.62
CA GLY A 38 1.79 -7.74 -5.20
C GLY A 38 1.84 -8.48 -3.87
N VAL A 39 0.95 -8.15 -2.93
CA VAL A 39 0.84 -8.79 -1.62
C VAL A 39 -0.62 -9.20 -1.35
N ASP A 40 -0.81 -10.48 -1.01
CA ASP A 40 -2.05 -11.04 -0.50
C ASP A 40 -1.89 -11.31 1.01
N PRO A 41 -2.31 -10.36 1.87
CA PRO A 41 -2.00 -10.40 3.29
C PRO A 41 -2.87 -11.39 4.07
N GLY A 42 -2.23 -12.25 4.84
CA GLY A 42 -2.88 -13.17 5.79
C GLY A 42 -2.01 -13.41 7.01
N LEU A 43 -2.63 -13.56 8.20
CA LEU A 43 -1.88 -13.72 9.45
C LEU A 43 -1.04 -15.00 9.46
N ALA A 44 -1.55 -16.10 8.90
CA ALA A 44 -0.84 -17.38 8.80
C ALA A 44 0.10 -17.45 7.60
N ASP A 45 -0.46 -17.14 6.43
CA ASP A 45 0.19 -17.21 5.15
C ASP A 45 -0.08 -15.88 4.45
N THR A 46 0.98 -15.14 4.11
CA THR A 46 0.91 -13.94 3.28
C THR A 46 1.57 -14.23 1.95
N GLY A 47 0.80 -14.26 0.88
CA GLY A 47 1.30 -14.45 -0.48
C GLY A 47 1.98 -13.19 -1.01
N TYR A 48 3.02 -13.36 -1.83
CA TYR A 48 3.63 -12.24 -2.54
C TYR A 48 4.13 -12.64 -3.94
N GLY A 49 4.21 -11.65 -4.83
CA GLY A 49 4.83 -11.78 -6.14
C GLY A 49 5.40 -10.46 -6.62
N ALA A 50 6.62 -10.45 -7.14
CA ALA A 50 7.28 -9.27 -7.65
C ALA A 50 7.56 -9.43 -9.15
N VAL A 51 7.20 -8.41 -9.92
CA VAL A 51 7.41 -8.38 -11.37
C VAL A 51 8.24 -7.16 -11.76
N ARG A 52 9.06 -7.31 -12.79
CA ARG A 52 9.83 -6.22 -13.40
C ARG A 52 9.24 -5.85 -14.75
N ARG A 53 9.02 -4.56 -14.98
CA ARG A 53 8.64 -3.99 -16.27
C ARG A 53 9.87 -3.33 -16.93
N GLN A 54 10.29 -3.88 -18.06
CA GLN A 54 11.35 -3.33 -18.92
C GLN A 54 10.83 -3.23 -20.35
N THR A 55 10.82 -2.04 -20.93
CA THR A 55 10.55 -1.81 -22.37
C THR A 55 9.36 -2.61 -22.93
N GLY A 56 8.21 -2.52 -22.26
CA GLY A 56 6.97 -3.21 -22.68
C GLY A 56 6.92 -4.72 -22.38
N ARG A 57 7.95 -5.29 -21.76
CA ARG A 57 7.97 -6.67 -21.27
C ARG A 57 7.79 -6.70 -19.75
N LEU A 58 7.07 -7.72 -19.28
CA LEU A 58 6.95 -8.07 -17.87
C LEU A 58 7.70 -9.38 -17.63
N SER A 59 8.53 -9.42 -16.59
CA SER A 59 9.19 -10.63 -16.12
C SER A 59 8.94 -10.85 -14.64
N LEU A 60 8.73 -12.09 -14.24
CA LEU A 60 8.65 -12.47 -12.82
C LEU A 60 10.06 -12.37 -12.21
N ILE A 61 10.17 -11.65 -11.09
CA ILE A 61 11.41 -11.60 -10.29
C ILE A 61 11.39 -12.75 -9.28
N THR A 62 10.33 -12.79 -8.47
CA THR A 62 10.16 -13.78 -7.40
C THR A 62 8.70 -13.85 -6.96
N SER A 63 8.32 -14.96 -6.35
CA SER A 63 7.02 -15.13 -5.71
C SER A 63 7.14 -16.15 -4.59
N GLY A 64 6.31 -16.02 -3.56
CA GLY A 64 6.33 -16.96 -2.46
C GLY A 64 5.25 -16.70 -1.42
N THR A 65 5.47 -17.26 -0.24
CA THR A 65 4.57 -17.13 0.89
C THR A 65 5.37 -16.91 2.17
N LEU A 66 5.05 -15.83 2.87
CA LEU A 66 5.55 -15.54 4.21
C LEU A 66 4.68 -16.27 5.22
N LYS A 67 5.29 -17.08 6.09
CA LYS A 67 4.58 -17.95 7.04
C LYS A 67 4.89 -17.58 8.47
N THR A 68 3.87 -17.60 9.32
CA THR A 68 4.01 -17.42 10.76
C THR A 68 3.63 -18.69 11.54
N PRO A 69 4.37 -19.06 12.60
CA PRO A 69 4.05 -20.25 13.39
C PRO A 69 2.68 -20.13 14.09
N ALA A 70 1.84 -21.17 13.96
CA ALA A 70 0.50 -21.18 14.52
C ALA A 70 0.45 -21.29 16.06
N ASN A 71 1.54 -21.73 16.69
CA ASN A 71 1.67 -21.85 18.14
C ASN A 71 2.00 -20.53 18.86
N LEU A 72 2.16 -19.43 18.11
CA LEU A 72 2.43 -18.10 18.66
C LEU A 72 1.17 -17.26 18.78
N SER A 73 1.20 -16.29 19.70
CA SER A 73 0.11 -15.31 19.83
C SER A 73 0.01 -14.41 18.59
N GLU A 74 -1.17 -13.88 18.32
CA GLU A 74 -1.43 -12.98 17.18
C GLU A 74 -0.46 -11.78 17.12
N PRO A 75 -0.17 -11.04 18.21
CA PRO A 75 0.82 -9.96 18.16
C PRO A 75 2.24 -10.43 17.81
N GLN A 76 2.66 -11.61 18.28
CA GLN A 76 3.96 -12.19 17.92
C GLN A 76 4.02 -12.57 16.45
N ARG A 77 2.92 -13.11 15.90
CA ARG A 77 2.81 -13.46 14.48
C ARG A 77 2.83 -12.21 13.60
N LEU A 78 2.11 -11.15 13.99
CA LEU A 78 2.17 -9.85 13.31
C LEU A 78 3.58 -9.25 13.33
N LYS A 79 4.31 -9.38 14.46
CA LYS A 79 5.72 -8.96 14.54
C LYS A 79 6.59 -9.73 13.54
N ILE A 80 6.46 -11.05 13.47
CA ILE A 80 7.21 -11.89 12.53
C ILE A 80 6.89 -11.51 11.08
N LEU A 81 5.60 -11.35 10.76
CA LEU A 81 5.16 -10.93 9.44
C LEU A 81 5.77 -9.57 9.06
N ALA A 82 5.76 -8.59 9.97
CA ALA A 82 6.37 -7.29 9.74
C ALA A 82 7.89 -7.39 9.49
N GLN A 83 8.60 -8.24 10.22
CA GLN A 83 10.04 -8.46 10.03
C GLN A 83 10.33 -9.07 8.65
N GLN A 84 9.56 -10.09 8.26
CA GLN A 84 9.71 -10.75 6.96
C GLN A 84 9.38 -9.79 5.80
N LEU A 85 8.30 -9.01 5.91
CA LEU A 85 7.92 -8.02 4.91
C LEU A 85 8.98 -6.92 4.75
N ARG A 86 9.51 -6.38 5.85
CA ARG A 86 10.60 -5.39 5.79
C ARG A 86 11.85 -5.95 5.11
N ALA A 87 12.22 -7.20 5.40
CA ALA A 87 13.34 -7.85 4.73
C ALA A 87 13.10 -7.99 3.22
N LEU A 88 11.91 -8.47 2.83
CA LEU A 88 11.51 -8.59 1.42
C LEU A 88 11.52 -7.25 0.69
N LEU A 89 10.97 -6.21 1.31
CA LEU A 89 10.93 -4.85 0.74
C LEU A 89 12.33 -4.24 0.63
N ALA A 90 13.21 -4.47 1.60
CA ALA A 90 14.59 -4.00 1.57
C ALA A 90 15.42 -4.69 0.46
N GLU A 91 15.14 -5.96 0.20
CA GLU A 91 15.75 -6.73 -0.89
C GLU A 91 15.26 -6.27 -2.26
N LEU A 92 13.93 -6.18 -2.43
CA LEU A 92 13.31 -5.88 -3.73
C LEU A 92 13.34 -4.41 -4.11
N ARG A 93 13.24 -3.51 -3.12
CA ARG A 93 13.07 -2.06 -3.29
C ARG A 93 12.03 -1.70 -4.36
N PRO A 94 10.79 -2.21 -4.25
CA PRO A 94 9.79 -1.97 -5.27
C PRO A 94 9.39 -0.50 -5.32
N GLU A 95 9.14 0.03 -6.51
CA GLU A 95 8.58 1.37 -6.67
C GLU A 95 7.10 1.43 -6.28
N ALA A 96 6.37 0.31 -6.44
CA ALA A 96 4.98 0.22 -6.07
C ALA A 96 4.62 -1.15 -5.45
N ALA A 97 3.65 -1.15 -4.53
CA ALA A 97 3.12 -2.33 -3.87
C ALA A 97 1.58 -2.36 -3.95
N ALA A 98 1.02 -3.35 -4.64
CA ALA A 98 -0.41 -3.58 -4.74
C ALA A 98 -0.88 -4.58 -3.67
N PHE A 99 -2.01 -4.29 -3.04
CA PHE A 99 -2.62 -5.13 -2.00
C PHE A 99 -4.04 -5.52 -2.37
N GLU A 100 -4.41 -6.77 -2.10
CA GLU A 100 -5.79 -7.20 -2.30
C GLU A 100 -6.76 -6.41 -1.39
N GLN A 101 -7.94 -6.10 -1.93
CA GLN A 101 -9.03 -5.50 -1.18
C GLN A 101 -9.69 -6.58 -0.32
N LEU A 102 -9.87 -6.30 0.98
CA LEU A 102 -10.47 -7.27 1.89
C LEU A 102 -11.93 -7.51 1.51
N PHE A 103 -12.25 -8.74 1.11
CA PHE A 103 -13.63 -9.20 1.01
C PHE A 103 -14.08 -9.72 2.38
N PHE A 104 -15.12 -9.11 2.93
CA PHE A 104 -15.64 -9.48 4.24
C PHE A 104 -16.18 -10.92 4.23
N SER A 105 -15.48 -11.81 4.95
CA SER A 105 -15.95 -13.18 5.18
C SER A 105 -17.07 -13.21 6.22
N LYS A 106 -17.93 -14.24 6.20
CA LYS A 106 -18.96 -14.46 7.24
C LYS A 106 -18.38 -14.58 8.66
N ASN A 107 -17.07 -14.83 8.79
CA ASN A 107 -16.36 -14.94 10.06
C ASN A 107 -15.59 -13.66 10.39
N VAL A 108 -16.14 -12.87 11.31
CA VAL A 108 -15.58 -11.59 11.78
C VAL A 108 -14.18 -11.77 12.37
N ARG A 109 -13.90 -12.88 13.08
CA ARG A 109 -12.59 -13.10 13.71
C ARG A 109 -11.49 -13.23 12.66
N THR A 110 -11.73 -14.01 11.62
CA THR A 110 -10.79 -14.17 10.50
C THR A 110 -10.62 -12.85 9.76
N ALA A 111 -11.71 -12.12 9.50
CA ALA A 111 -11.65 -10.81 8.85
C ALA A 111 -10.79 -9.79 9.63
N MET A 112 -10.90 -9.78 10.96
CA MET A 112 -10.08 -8.91 11.81
C MET A 112 -8.60 -9.27 11.75
N ALA A 113 -8.26 -10.57 11.83
CA ALA A 113 -6.87 -11.02 11.74
C ALA A 113 -6.22 -10.68 10.38
N VAL A 114 -6.96 -10.87 9.28
CA VAL A 114 -6.52 -10.48 7.93
C VAL A 114 -6.39 -8.96 7.82
N GLY A 115 -7.33 -8.20 8.40
CA GLY A 115 -7.27 -6.74 8.45
C GLY A 115 -6.03 -6.20 9.17
N GLN A 116 -5.67 -6.80 10.30
CA GLN A 116 -4.44 -6.47 11.01
C GLN A 116 -3.18 -6.80 10.19
N ALA A 117 -3.13 -7.98 9.56
CA ALA A 117 -2.02 -8.37 8.69
C ALA A 117 -1.86 -7.41 7.51
N ARG A 118 -2.97 -7.01 6.88
CA ARG A 118 -2.99 -5.98 5.82
C ARG A 118 -2.47 -4.64 6.35
N GLY A 119 -2.91 -4.21 7.53
CA GLY A 119 -2.42 -2.97 8.16
C GLY A 119 -0.91 -2.98 8.37
N VAL A 120 -0.35 -4.10 8.85
CA VAL A 120 1.10 -4.28 8.96
C VAL A 120 1.79 -4.17 7.60
N ALA A 121 1.23 -4.81 6.57
CA ALA A 121 1.83 -4.83 5.23
C ALA A 121 1.84 -3.44 4.56
N LEU A 122 0.76 -2.68 4.70
CA LEU A 122 0.68 -1.30 4.22
C LEU A 122 1.74 -0.40 4.86
N VAL A 123 1.86 -0.45 6.19
CA VAL A 123 2.86 0.36 6.92
C VAL A 123 4.27 -0.02 6.47
N CYS A 124 4.58 -1.30 6.34
CA CYS A 124 5.90 -1.73 5.88
C CYS A 124 6.22 -1.22 4.46
N ALA A 125 5.25 -1.26 3.54
CA ALA A 125 5.46 -0.78 2.16
C ALA A 125 5.70 0.73 2.10
N VAL A 126 4.92 1.52 2.86
CA VAL A 126 5.10 2.97 2.94
C VAL A 126 6.44 3.32 3.62
N GLU A 127 6.83 2.60 4.68
CA GLU A 127 8.15 2.76 5.32
C GLU A 127 9.31 2.49 4.33
N ALA A 128 9.11 1.56 3.38
CA ALA A 128 10.10 1.23 2.35
C ALA A 128 10.11 2.22 1.17
N GLY A 129 9.20 3.19 1.13
CA GLY A 129 9.10 4.20 0.07
C GLY A 129 8.35 3.74 -1.18
N ALA A 130 7.62 2.62 -1.13
CA ALA A 130 6.80 2.16 -2.24
C ALA A 130 5.48 2.95 -2.32
N GLU A 131 5.02 3.24 -3.54
CA GLU A 131 3.65 3.69 -3.80
C GLU A 131 2.65 2.56 -3.51
N VAL A 132 1.49 2.87 -2.94
CA VAL A 132 0.50 1.87 -2.48
C VAL A 132 -0.90 2.17 -3.00
#